data_AF-A0A2M9HCK2-F1
#
_entry.id   AF-A0A2M9HCK2-F1
#
_cell.length_a   1.000
_cell.length_b   1.000
_cell.length_c   1.000
_cell.angle_alpha   90.00
_cell.angle_beta   90.00
_cell.angle_gamma   90.00
#
_symmetry.space_group_name_H-M   'P 1'
#
loop_
_entity.id
_entity.type
_entity.pdbx_description
1 polymer ?
#
loop_
_entity_poly.entity_id
_entity_poly.type
_entity_poly.pdbx_seq_one_letter_code
_entity_poly.pdbx_strand_id
1 'polypeptide(L)' 'MPIAPDRLDKFTFQGEFHPLTDPEEIAVIHKKIGFVPPTPEEQSYITEQWRKRFDTEDDISTDRLRAEFVRKKALGQL' A
#
# COMPACT_ATOMS: atom_id res chain seq x y z
N MET A 1 -10.85 24.02 15.93
CA MET A 1 -11.38 23.36 17.14
C MET A 1 -10.26 22.48 17.71
N PRO A 2 -9.92 22.55 19.00
CA PRO A 2 -8.96 21.61 19.58
C PRO A 2 -9.59 20.21 19.62
N ILE A 3 -8.86 19.21 19.13
CA ILE A 3 -9.26 17.81 19.18
C ILE A 3 -9.18 17.37 20.65
N ALA A 4 -10.28 16.87 21.20
CA ALA A 4 -10.31 16.37 22.57
C ALA A 4 -9.30 15.21 22.74
N PRO A 5 -8.55 15.15 23.86
CA PRO A 5 -7.46 14.20 24.04
C PRO A 5 -7.91 12.73 24.01
N ASP A 6 -9.17 12.47 24.36
CA ASP A 6 -9.83 11.15 24.28
C ASP A 6 -10.00 10.61 22.85
N ARG A 7 -9.98 11.50 21.85
CA ARG A 7 -10.03 11.12 20.43
C ARG A 7 -8.69 10.65 19.87
N LEU A 8 -7.56 11.06 20.47
CA LEU A 8 -6.23 10.62 20.04
C LEU A 8 -5.99 9.15 20.41
N ASP A 9 -6.43 8.73 21.60
CA ASP A 9 -6.25 7.36 22.08
C ASP A 9 -6.89 6.27 21.22
N LYS A 10 -7.92 6.60 20.44
CA LYS A 10 -8.58 5.66 19.53
C LYS A 10 -7.71 5.26 18.33
N PHE A 11 -6.71 6.08 17.99
CA PHE A 11 -5.82 5.86 16.85
C PHE A 11 -4.38 5.56 17.27
N THR A 12 -4.07 5.70 18.56
CA THR A 12 -2.81 5.22 19.11
C THR A 12 -2.88 3.70 19.23
N PHE A 13 -2.00 2.99 18.52
CA PHE A 13 -1.85 1.55 18.75
C PHE A 13 -1.37 1.33 20.20
N GLN A 14 -2.28 0.90 21.09
CA GLN A 14 -2.00 0.71 22.52
C GLN A 14 -1.43 -0.69 22.82
N GLY A 15 -0.41 -1.13 22.08
CA GLY A 15 0.24 -2.43 22.27
C GLY A 15 1.73 -2.38 21.95
N GLU A 16 2.47 -3.41 22.36
CA GLU A 16 3.87 -3.55 21.97
C GLU A 16 3.98 -3.83 20.47
N PHE A 17 4.57 -2.88 19.74
CA PHE A 17 4.84 -3.01 18.31
C PHE A 17 5.96 -4.02 18.09
N HIS A 18 5.62 -5.15 17.47
CA HIS A 18 6.56 -6.18 17.04
C HIS A 18 6.70 -6.10 15.51
N PRO A 19 7.69 -5.37 14.98
CA PRO A 19 7.90 -5.31 13.54
C PRO A 19 8.31 -6.69 13.03
N LEU A 20 7.53 -7.22 12.09
CA LEU A 20 7.93 -8.39 11.32
C LEU A 20 8.89 -7.93 10.22
N THR A 21 10.16 -8.31 10.35
CA THR A 21 11.22 -7.96 9.40
C THR A 21 11.78 -9.18 8.67
N ASP A 22 11.48 -10.39 9.15
CA ASP A 22 11.89 -11.64 8.50
C ASP A 22 11.10 -11.85 7.20
N PRO A 23 11.76 -11.90 6.03
CA PRO A 23 11.11 -12.13 4.75
C PRO A 23 10.34 -13.45 4.68
N GLU A 24 10.79 -14.49 5.37
CA GLU A 24 10.13 -15.82 5.37
C GLU A 24 8.81 -15.76 6.15
N GLU A 25 8.81 -15.12 7.32
CA GLU A 25 7.60 -14.93 8.13
C GLU A 25 6.57 -14.08 7.37
N ILE A 26 7.02 -13.01 6.71
CA ILE A 26 6.18 -12.17 5.84
C ILE A 26 5.59 -13.01 4.69
N ALA A 27 6.39 -13.85 4.03
CA ALA A 27 5.93 -14.70 2.95
C ALA A 27 4.89 -15.74 3.40
N VAL A 28 5.08 -16.33 4.59
CA VAL A 28 4.09 -17.24 5.20
C VAL A 28 2.77 -16.53 5.46
N ILE A 29 2.81 -15.31 5.99
CA ILE A 29 1.62 -14.50 6.23
C ILE A 29 0.93 -14.17 4.91
N HIS A 30 1.66 -13.67 3.91
CA HIS A 30 1.14 -13.38 2.58
C HIS A 30 0.40 -14.60 1.99
N LYS A 31 1.02 -15.78 2.07
CA LYS A 31 0.40 -17.04 1.63
C LYS A 31 -0.87 -17.37 2.42
N LYS A 32 -0.86 -17.20 3.74
CA LYS A 32 -2.00 -17.49 4.62
C LYS A 32 -3.21 -16.61 4.32
N ILE A 33 -2.97 -15.33 3.99
CA ILE A 33 -4.05 -14.36 3.70
C ILE A 33 -4.38 -14.28 2.20
N GLY A 34 -3.70 -15.04 1.36
CA GLY A 34 -3.89 -15.01 -0.10
C GLY A 34 -3.42 -13.71 -0.75
N PHE A 35 -2.54 -12.95 -0.09
CA PHE A 35 -1.99 -11.71 -0.61
C PHE A 35 -0.79 -11.98 -1.50
N VAL A 36 -0.84 -11.42 -2.71
CA VAL A 36 0.28 -11.47 -3.65
C VAL A 36 0.91 -10.08 -3.72
N PRO A 37 2.13 -9.90 -3.17
CA PRO A 37 2.79 -8.61 -3.22
C PRO A 37 3.09 -8.21 -4.67
N PRO A 38 3.06 -6.92 -5.00
CA PRO A 38 3.48 -6.43 -6.30
C PRO A 38 4.96 -6.71 -6.55
N THR A 39 5.33 -6.86 -7.82
CA THR A 39 6.75 -6.97 -8.21
C THR A 39 7.48 -5.67 -7.91
N PRO A 40 8.83 -5.66 -7.80
CA PRO A 40 9.57 -4.42 -7.54
C PRO A 40 9.30 -3.31 -8.58
N GLU A 41 9.13 -3.70 -9.84
CA GLU A 41 8.78 -2.80 -10.95
C GLU A 41 7.36 -2.24 -10.80
N GLU A 42 6.38 -3.11 -10.53
CA GLU A 42 4.99 -2.70 -10.28
C GLU A 42 4.90 -1.77 -9.07
N GLN A 43 5.59 -2.10 -7.98
CA GLN A 43 5.65 -1.28 -6.76
C GLN A 43 6.28 0.09 -7.02
N SER A 44 7.31 0.16 -7.85
CA SER A 44 7.95 1.43 -8.24
C SER A 44 6.97 2.30 -9.03
N TYR A 45 6.28 1.72 -10.02
CA TYR A 45 5.24 2.43 -10.77
C TYR A 45 4.11 2.95 -9.88
N ILE A 46 3.58 2.11 -9.00
CA ILE A 46 2.52 2.48 -8.04
C ILE A 46 2.99 3.66 -7.19
N THR A 47 4.20 3.59 -6.64
CA THR A 47 4.76 4.64 -5.77
C THR A 47 4.89 5.96 -6.51
N GLU A 48 5.36 5.94 -7.76
CA GLU A 48 5.47 7.15 -8.57
C GLU A 48 4.12 7.75 -8.93
N GLN A 49 3.14 6.92 -9.34
CA GLN A 49 1.83 7.43 -9.71
C GLN A 49 1.04 7.94 -8.51
N TRP A 50 1.15 7.26 -7.36
CA TRP A 50 0.61 7.75 -6.09
C TRP A 50 1.14 9.16 -5.79
N ARG A 51 2.46 9.35 -5.79
CA ARG A 51 3.07 10.66 -5.50
C ARG A 51 2.61 11.76 -6.46
N LYS A 52 2.36 11.42 -7.73
CA LYS A 52 1.97 12.39 -8.76
C LYS A 52 0.50 12.79 -8.67
N ARG A 53 -0.38 11.87 -8.27
CA ARG A 53 -1.83 12.03 -8.44
C ARG A 53 -2.60 12.13 -7.12
N PHE A 54 -1.97 11.78 -5.98
CA PHE A 54 -2.61 11.74 -4.66
C PHE A 54 -3.37 13.01 -4.30
N ASP A 55 -2.80 14.18 -4.57
CA ASP A 55 -3.42 15.47 -4.21
C ASP A 55 -4.52 15.92 -5.20
N THR A 56 -4.71 15.19 -6.30
CA THR A 56 -5.52 15.64 -7.45
C THR A 56 -6.61 14.66 -7.88
N GLU A 57 -6.49 13.38 -7.54
CA GLU A 57 -7.44 12.33 -7.87
C GLU A 57 -8.08 11.80 -6.58
N ASP A 58 -9.38 12.07 -6.41
CA ASP A 58 -10.12 11.69 -5.18
C ASP A 58 -10.24 10.16 -5.00
N ASP A 59 -10.26 9.40 -6.10
CA ASP A 59 -10.46 7.94 -6.08
C ASP A 59 -9.22 7.15 -6.54
N ILE A 60 -8.02 7.65 -6.25
CA ILE A 60 -6.80 6.89 -6.51
C ILE A 60 -6.69 5.71 -5.53
N SER A 61 -6.41 4.53 -6.07
CA SER A 61 -6.19 3.33 -5.27
C SER A 61 -5.04 2.50 -5.81
N THR A 62 -4.40 1.74 -4.92
CA THR A 62 -3.35 0.80 -5.31
C THR A 62 -3.85 -0.20 -6.34
N ASP A 63 -5.08 -0.72 -6.20
CA ASP A 63 -5.67 -1.66 -7.16
C ASP A 63 -5.87 -1.05 -8.54
N ARG A 64 -6.30 0.22 -8.61
CA ARG A 64 -6.40 0.95 -9.89
C ARG A 64 -5.04 1.11 -10.55
N LEU A 65 -4.02 1.48 -9.78
CA LEU A 65 -2.66 1.64 -10.31
C LEU A 65 -2.03 0.32 -10.73
N ARG A 66 -2.32 -0.79 -10.03
CA ARG A 66 -1.94 -2.15 -10.46
C ARG A 66 -2.58 -2.51 -11.80
N ALA A 67 -3.89 -2.27 -11.95
CA ALA A 67 -4.59 -2.52 -13.21
C ALA A 67 -4.04 -1.65 -14.36
N GLU A 68 -3.72 -0.39 -14.09
CA GLU A 68 -3.04 0.50 -15.05
C GLU A 68 -1.67 -0.05 -15.47
N PHE A 69 -0.85 -0.50 -14.52
CA PHE A 69 0.47 -1.06 -14.78
C PHE A 69 0.37 -2.29 -15.69
N VAL A 70 -0.49 -3.25 -15.35
CA VAL A 70 -0.71 -4.46 -16.15
C VAL A 70 -1.17 -4.10 -17.57
N ARG A 71 -2.10 -3.15 -17.71
CA ARG A 71 -2.58 -2.69 -19.01
C ARG A 71 -1.46 -2.04 -19.84
N LYS A 72 -0.69 -1.13 -19.26
CA LYS A 72 0.41 -0.44 -19.96
C LYS A 72 1.54 -1.37 -20.33
N LYS A 73 1.88 -2.32 -19.46
CA LYS A 73 2.88 -3.37 -19.74
C LYS A 73 2.44 -4.28 -20.88
N ALA A 74 1.15 -4.67 -20.91
CA ALA A 74 0.59 -5.44 -22.03
C ALA A 74 0.60 -4.67 -23.36
N LEU A 75 0.53 -3.33 -23.30
CA LEU A 75 0.60 -2.45 -24.48
C LEU A 75 2.04 -2.07 -24.88
N GLY A 76 3.07 -2.49 -24.14
CA GLY A 76 4.47 -2.10 -24.39
C GLY A 76 4.76 -0.62 -24.14
N GLN A 77 3.98 0.03 -23.27
CA GLN A 77 4.09 1.46 -22.94
C GLN A 77 4.85 1.72 -21.64
N LEU A 78 5.49 0.68 -21.10
CA LEU A 78 6.17 0.64 -19.81
C LEU A 78 7.46 -0.16 -19.97
#